data_AF-A0A354FG79-F1
#
_entry.id   AF-A0A354FG79-F1
#
_cell.length_a   1.000
_cell.length_b   1.000
_cell.length_c   1.000
_cell.angle_alpha   90.00
_cell.angle_beta   90.00
_cell.angle_gamma   90.00
#
_symmetry.space_group_name_H-M   'P 1'
#
loop_
_entity.id
_entity.type
_entity.pdbx_description
1 polymer ?
#
loop_
_entity_poly.entity_id
_entity_poly.type
_entity_poly.pdbx_seq_one_letter_code
_entity_poly.pdbx_strand_id
1 'polypeptide(L)'
;DYLQIYPCNQVSTPCESSWGYKGYHEVWLNGANDWVWQHLHKSGERMIELANSYPEADGTQWRALNQAARELLLAQSSDWPFIMKSGTMVEYAKLRFQSHIANFTRLYEGIKSNSLDEGWLNWIENSNNIFPDIDYRVYQTHHIADLPGPLSQQVTAVGG
;
A
#
# COMPACT_ATOMS: atom_id res chain seq x y z
N ASP A 1 26.32 -2.86 16.24
CA ASP A 1 27.37 -2.15 17.01
C ASP A 1 26.81 -1.46 18.27
N TYR A 2 26.05 -0.36 18.21
CA TYR A 2 25.56 0.34 19.43
C TYR A 2 24.67 -0.51 20.35
N LEU A 3 23.65 -1.18 19.79
CA LEU A 3 22.73 -2.04 20.57
C LEU A 3 23.40 -3.27 21.17
N GLN A 4 24.57 -3.68 20.65
CA GLN A 4 25.35 -4.80 21.20
C GLN A 4 26.21 -4.37 22.39
N ILE A 5 26.65 -3.10 22.41
CA ILE A 5 27.45 -2.53 23.50
C ILE A 5 26.57 -2.25 24.74
N TYR A 6 25.29 -1.94 24.54
CA TYR A 6 24.33 -1.63 25.61
C TYR A 6 23.11 -2.56 25.56
N PRO A 7 23.21 -3.78 26.10
CA PRO A 7 22.15 -4.80 25.97
C PRO A 7 20.93 -4.54 26.87
N CYS A 8 21.08 -3.75 27.94
CA CYS A 8 19.97 -3.41 28.84
C CYS A 8 19.24 -2.16 28.33
N ASN A 9 18.09 -2.35 27.71
CA ASN A 9 17.25 -1.28 27.16
C ASN A 9 16.03 -1.02 28.04
N GLN A 10 15.64 0.25 28.17
CA GLN A 10 14.39 0.62 28.85
C GLN A 10 13.18 0.17 28.02
N VAL A 11 12.31 -0.63 28.62
CA VAL A 11 11.02 -0.97 28.01
C VAL A 11 10.11 0.25 28.08
N SER A 12 9.59 0.65 26.92
CA SER A 12 8.69 1.80 26.77
C SER A 12 7.56 1.46 25.80
N THR A 13 6.39 2.06 26.00
CA THR A 13 5.25 1.99 25.07
C THR A 13 5.12 3.35 24.39
N PRO A 14 5.54 3.51 23.11
CA PRO A 14 5.40 4.77 22.40
C PRO A 14 3.93 5.16 22.23
N CYS A 15 3.64 6.45 22.28
CA CYS A 15 2.36 6.97 21.83
C CYS A 15 2.35 7.12 20.30
N GLU A 16 1.14 7.11 19.73
CA GLU A 16 0.93 7.43 18.32
C GLU A 16 1.46 8.84 18.02
N SER A 17 2.47 8.91 17.17
CA SER A 17 3.13 10.15 16.81
C SER A 17 3.82 10.03 15.46
N SER A 18 4.17 11.16 14.88
CA SER A 18 5.00 11.26 13.68
C SER A 18 6.12 12.28 13.92
N TRP A 19 7.09 12.34 13.01
CA TRP A 19 8.04 13.46 12.95
C TRP A 19 7.55 14.64 12.08
N GLY A 20 6.27 14.65 11.74
CA GLY A 20 5.62 15.69 10.94
C GLY A 20 5.15 16.90 11.76
N TYR A 21 4.35 17.75 11.11
CA TYR A 21 3.79 18.95 11.74
C TYR A 21 3.00 18.58 13.01
N LYS A 22 3.36 19.22 14.13
CA LYS A 22 2.84 19.00 15.48
C LYS A 22 2.95 17.57 16.03
N GLY A 23 3.73 16.70 15.39
CA GLY A 23 4.02 15.36 15.90
C GLY A 23 2.90 14.33 15.73
N TYR A 24 1.90 14.61 14.88
CA TYR A 24 0.78 13.69 14.62
C TYR A 24 0.53 13.56 13.10
N HIS A 25 -0.69 13.19 12.68
CA HIS A 25 -1.01 12.87 11.28
C HIS A 25 -1.47 14.06 10.45
N GLU A 26 -1.50 15.27 11.01
CA GLU A 26 -2.07 16.47 10.37
C GLU A 26 -1.46 16.80 9.00
N VAL A 27 -0.26 16.30 8.70
CA VAL A 27 0.35 16.43 7.37
C VAL A 27 -0.36 15.54 6.34
N TRP A 28 -0.72 14.32 6.72
CA TRP A 28 -1.25 13.28 5.82
C TRP A 28 -2.78 13.13 5.86
N LEU A 29 -3.44 13.69 6.88
CA LEU A 29 -4.89 13.68 7.03
C LEU A 29 -5.41 15.07 7.45
N ASN A 30 -5.89 15.83 6.47
CA ASN A 30 -6.56 17.12 6.67
C ASN A 30 -7.40 17.48 5.42
N GLY A 31 -8.12 18.61 5.44
CA GLY A 31 -9.00 19.03 4.33
C GLY A 31 -8.34 19.24 2.96
N ALA A 32 -7.01 19.24 2.84
CA ALA A 32 -6.33 19.29 1.54
C ALA A 32 -6.15 17.92 0.88
N ASN A 33 -6.16 16.83 1.67
CA ASN A 33 -5.78 15.49 1.22
C ASN A 33 -6.67 14.35 1.76
N ASP A 34 -7.68 14.64 2.59
CA ASP A 34 -8.59 13.66 3.18
C ASP A 34 -9.30 12.77 2.13
N TRP A 35 -9.64 13.34 0.97
CA TRP A 35 -10.30 12.64 -0.14
C TRP A 35 -9.50 11.47 -0.72
N VAL A 36 -8.18 11.40 -0.49
CA VAL A 36 -7.31 10.31 -0.95
C VAL A 36 -7.68 8.98 -0.26
N TRP A 37 -8.03 9.03 1.03
CA TRP A 37 -8.13 7.83 1.87
C TRP A 37 -9.28 6.89 1.47
N GLN A 38 -10.43 7.42 1.06
CA GLN A 38 -11.53 6.58 0.56
C GLN A 38 -11.11 5.73 -0.66
N HIS A 39 -10.29 6.29 -1.55
CA HIS A 39 -9.81 5.59 -2.73
C HIS A 39 -8.74 4.55 -2.37
N LEU A 40 -7.85 4.87 -1.43
CA LEU A 40 -6.85 3.94 -0.93
C LEU A 40 -7.48 2.75 -0.21
N HIS A 41 -8.44 3.00 0.70
CA HIS A 41 -9.12 1.92 1.41
C HIS A 41 -9.87 1.01 0.44
N LYS A 42 -10.64 1.58 -0.49
CA LYS A 42 -11.35 0.78 -1.50
C LYS A 42 -10.40 -0.03 -2.38
N SER A 43 -9.28 0.54 -2.78
CA SER A 43 -8.28 -0.15 -3.61
C SER A 43 -7.57 -1.24 -2.83
N GLY A 44 -7.27 -1.03 -1.54
CA GLY A 44 -6.71 -2.05 -0.65
C GLY A 44 -7.64 -3.25 -0.49
N GLU A 45 -8.93 -3.02 -0.23
CA GLU A 45 -9.94 -4.09 -0.17
C GLU A 45 -10.00 -4.89 -1.48
N ARG A 46 -9.99 -4.19 -2.62
CA ARG A 46 -10.00 -4.81 -3.95
C ARG A 46 -8.73 -5.61 -4.22
N MET A 47 -7.57 -5.14 -3.77
CA MET A 47 -6.31 -5.87 -3.94
C MET A 47 -6.31 -7.18 -3.15
N ILE A 48 -6.85 -7.15 -1.92
CA ILE A 48 -7.05 -8.35 -1.11
C ILE A 48 -8.04 -9.30 -1.81
N GLU A 49 -9.16 -8.78 -2.33
CA GLU A 49 -10.13 -9.57 -3.09
C GLU A 49 -9.47 -10.27 -4.29
N LEU A 50 -8.70 -9.54 -5.10
CA LEU A 50 -7.97 -10.08 -6.24
C LEU A 50 -6.99 -11.18 -5.80
N ALA A 51 -6.17 -10.92 -4.79
CA ALA A 51 -5.16 -11.86 -4.32
C ALA A 51 -5.77 -13.18 -3.81
N ASN A 52 -6.91 -13.09 -3.12
CA ASN A 52 -7.65 -14.25 -2.64
C ASN A 52 -8.43 -14.98 -3.74
N SER A 53 -8.96 -14.26 -4.73
CA SER A 53 -9.76 -14.85 -5.80
C SER A 53 -8.92 -15.61 -6.83
N TYR A 54 -7.66 -15.23 -6.99
CA TYR A 54 -6.76 -15.78 -8.00
C TYR A 54 -5.45 -16.26 -7.36
N PRO A 55 -5.44 -17.33 -6.54
CA PRO A 55 -4.21 -17.78 -5.86
C PRO A 55 -3.17 -18.37 -6.83
N GLU A 56 -3.62 -19.00 -7.90
CA GLU A 56 -2.79 -19.73 -8.87
C GLU A 56 -2.79 -19.07 -10.25
N ALA A 57 -2.90 -17.73 -10.31
CA ALA A 57 -2.87 -17.01 -11.58
C ALA A 57 -1.55 -17.24 -12.33
N ASP A 58 -1.64 -17.29 -13.66
CA ASP A 58 -0.52 -17.41 -14.58
C ASP A 58 -0.62 -16.41 -15.74
N GLY A 59 0.42 -16.40 -16.60
CA GLY A 59 0.45 -15.62 -17.83
C GLY A 59 0.10 -14.14 -17.67
N THR A 60 -0.81 -13.66 -18.52
CA THR A 60 -1.27 -12.26 -18.55
C THR A 60 -2.02 -11.87 -17.28
N GLN A 61 -2.76 -12.80 -16.66
CA GLN A 61 -3.49 -12.51 -15.42
C GLN A 61 -2.53 -12.29 -14.25
N TRP A 62 -1.51 -13.14 -14.11
CA TRP A 62 -0.45 -12.99 -13.10
C TRP A 62 0.28 -11.64 -13.24
N ARG A 63 0.63 -11.27 -14.48
CA ARG A 63 1.23 -9.97 -14.80
C ARG A 63 0.34 -8.80 -14.39
N ALA A 64 -0.94 -8.85 -14.74
CA ALA A 64 -1.91 -7.80 -14.40
C ALA A 64 -2.11 -7.67 -12.88
N LEU A 65 -2.14 -8.78 -12.14
CA LEU A 65 -2.24 -8.79 -10.68
C LEU A 65 -1.01 -8.15 -10.02
N ASN A 66 0.19 -8.48 -10.50
CA ASN A 66 1.42 -7.84 -10.03
C ASN A 66 1.45 -6.35 -10.36
N GLN A 67 1.00 -5.96 -11.55
CA GLN A 67 0.93 -4.55 -11.89
C GLN A 67 -0.11 -3.81 -11.05
N ALA A 68 -1.24 -4.44 -10.71
CA ALA A 68 -2.23 -3.86 -9.80
C ALA A 68 -1.62 -3.62 -8.40
N ALA A 69 -0.83 -4.56 -7.89
CA ALA A 69 -0.09 -4.38 -6.65
C ALA A 69 0.87 -3.18 -6.70
N ARG A 70 1.58 -2.97 -7.83
CA ARG A 70 2.45 -1.79 -8.02
C ARG A 70 1.68 -0.48 -8.06
N GLU A 71 0.57 -0.43 -8.80
CA GLU A 71 -0.26 0.79 -8.86
C GLU A 71 -0.82 1.15 -7.48
N LEU A 72 -1.21 0.16 -6.67
CA LEU A 72 -1.64 0.39 -5.30
C LEU A 72 -0.51 0.96 -4.43
N LEU A 73 0.69 0.35 -4.48
CA LEU A 73 1.85 0.84 -3.72
C LEU A 73 2.24 2.26 -4.12
N LEU A 74 2.23 2.56 -5.42
CA LEU A 74 2.48 3.90 -5.94
C LEU A 74 1.44 4.90 -5.43
N ALA A 75 0.16 4.53 -5.42
CA ALA A 75 -0.91 5.37 -4.86
C ALA A 75 -0.76 5.58 -3.34
N GLN A 76 -0.22 4.61 -2.61
CA GLN A 76 -0.02 4.66 -1.16
C GLN A 76 1.19 5.48 -0.70
N SER A 77 1.98 6.05 -1.62
CA SER A 77 3.09 6.91 -1.22
C SER A 77 2.60 8.08 -0.36
N SER A 78 3.24 8.23 0.81
CA SER A 78 2.99 9.34 1.74
C SER A 78 3.39 10.70 1.16
N ASP A 79 4.15 10.71 0.06
CA ASP A 79 4.55 11.94 -0.63
C ASP A 79 3.33 12.68 -1.21
N TRP A 80 2.31 11.98 -1.72
CA TRP A 80 1.15 12.64 -2.33
C TRP A 80 0.41 13.56 -1.36
N PRO A 81 -0.08 13.08 -0.20
CA PRO A 81 -0.72 13.96 0.77
C PRO A 81 0.25 14.98 1.37
N PHE A 82 1.55 14.68 1.49
CA PHE A 82 2.57 15.65 1.93
C PHE A 82 2.73 16.81 0.95
N ILE A 83 2.84 16.53 -0.34
CA ILE A 83 2.96 17.52 -1.43
C ILE A 83 1.68 18.38 -1.50
N MET A 84 0.51 17.75 -1.38
CA MET A 84 -0.77 18.48 -1.30
C MET A 84 -0.83 19.43 -0.09
N LYS A 85 -0.33 19.00 1.07
CA LYS A 85 -0.30 19.82 2.29
C LYS A 85 0.74 20.94 2.24
N SER A 86 1.92 20.66 1.72
CA SER A 86 3.01 21.65 1.62
C SER A 86 2.75 22.71 0.54
N GLY A 87 1.79 22.47 -0.36
CA GLY A 87 1.36 23.45 -1.38
C GLY A 87 2.29 23.54 -2.59
N THR A 88 3.32 22.69 -2.66
CA THR A 88 4.24 22.63 -3.80
C THR A 88 3.69 21.67 -4.85
N MET A 89 3.61 22.04 -6.13
CA MET A 89 3.23 21.11 -7.21
C MET A 89 1.93 20.30 -6.94
N VAL A 90 0.94 20.91 -6.27
CA VAL A 90 -0.28 20.21 -5.80
C VAL A 90 -1.02 19.49 -6.92
N GLU A 91 -1.19 20.14 -8.07
CA GLU A 91 -1.88 19.56 -9.22
C GLU A 91 -1.14 18.34 -9.79
N TYR A 92 0.19 18.33 -9.72
CA TYR A 92 0.97 17.15 -10.08
C TYR A 92 0.71 15.98 -9.12
N ALA A 93 0.72 16.22 -7.81
CA ALA A 93 0.43 15.17 -6.83
C ALA A 93 -0.99 14.60 -6.99
N LYS A 94 -1.99 15.46 -7.20
CA LYS A 94 -3.37 15.03 -7.48
C LYS A 94 -3.43 14.16 -8.74
N LEU A 95 -2.84 14.63 -9.84
CA LEU A 95 -2.86 13.92 -11.12
C LEU A 95 -2.14 12.57 -11.03
N ARG A 96 -0.99 12.50 -10.34
CA ARG A 96 -0.25 11.25 -10.13
C ARG A 96 -1.06 10.25 -9.30
N PHE A 97 -1.59 10.68 -8.16
CA PHE A 97 -2.45 9.84 -7.33
C PHE A 97 -3.65 9.30 -8.11
N GLN A 98 -4.39 10.20 -8.77
CA GLN A 98 -5.57 9.83 -9.57
C GLN A 98 -5.22 8.87 -10.70
N SER A 99 -4.07 9.06 -11.37
CA SER A 99 -3.60 8.16 -12.43
C SER A 99 -3.33 6.75 -11.90
N HIS A 100 -2.67 6.61 -10.76
CA HIS A 100 -2.43 5.30 -10.14
C HIS A 100 -3.73 4.61 -9.72
N ILE A 101 -4.68 5.35 -9.13
CA ILE A 101 -6.02 4.82 -8.80
C ILE A 101 -6.80 4.41 -10.06
N ALA A 102 -6.74 5.19 -11.14
CA ALA A 102 -7.41 4.89 -12.39
C ALA A 102 -6.81 3.64 -13.07
N ASN A 103 -5.48 3.53 -13.11
CA ASN A 103 -4.78 2.35 -13.61
C ASN A 103 -5.13 1.10 -12.81
N PHE A 104 -5.06 1.19 -11.47
CA PHE A 104 -5.46 0.10 -10.57
C PHE A 104 -6.90 -0.33 -10.85
N THR A 105 -7.82 0.63 -10.95
CA THR A 105 -9.24 0.33 -11.20
C THR A 105 -9.44 -0.34 -12.56
N ARG A 106 -8.76 0.13 -13.61
CA ARG A 106 -8.83 -0.50 -14.94
C ARG A 106 -8.29 -1.93 -14.93
N LEU A 107 -7.20 -2.19 -14.21
CA LEU A 107 -6.67 -3.55 -14.02
C LEU A 107 -7.67 -4.42 -13.26
N TYR A 108 -8.19 -3.94 -12.13
CA TYR A 108 -9.19 -4.65 -11.34
C TYR A 108 -10.39 -5.07 -12.18
N GLU A 109 -11.01 -4.12 -12.90
CA GLU A 109 -12.17 -4.43 -13.74
C GLU A 109 -11.79 -5.40 -14.86
N GLY A 110 -10.67 -5.16 -15.56
CA GLY A 110 -10.20 -6.02 -16.65
C GLY A 110 -9.88 -7.46 -16.22
N ILE A 111 -9.36 -7.66 -15.01
CA ILE A 111 -9.14 -8.98 -14.41
C ILE A 111 -10.49 -9.64 -14.12
N LYS A 112 -11.44 -8.93 -13.49
CA LYS A 112 -12.75 -9.46 -13.10
C LYS A 112 -13.64 -9.80 -14.30
N SER A 113 -13.55 -9.04 -15.39
CA SER A 113 -14.30 -9.29 -16.63
C SER A 113 -13.56 -10.17 -17.64
N ASN A 114 -12.35 -10.64 -17.31
CA ASN A 114 -11.47 -11.37 -18.23
C ASN A 114 -11.28 -10.68 -19.60
N SER A 115 -11.10 -9.35 -19.57
CA SER A 115 -10.99 -8.50 -20.76
C SER A 115 -9.73 -7.63 -20.70
N LEU A 116 -8.60 -8.26 -20.36
CA LEU A 116 -7.31 -7.58 -20.26
C LEU A 116 -6.80 -7.17 -21.66
N ASP A 117 -6.38 -5.91 -21.76
CA ASP A 117 -5.67 -5.37 -22.92
C ASP A 117 -4.17 -5.53 -22.70
N GLU A 118 -3.55 -6.51 -23.37
CA GLU A 118 -2.13 -6.81 -23.24
C GLU A 118 -1.23 -5.67 -23.72
N GLY A 119 -1.66 -4.91 -24.73
CA GLY A 119 -0.89 -3.76 -25.24
C GLY A 119 -0.82 -2.65 -24.20
N TRP A 120 -1.96 -2.34 -23.58
CA TRP A 120 -2.01 -1.38 -22.48
C TRP A 120 -1.29 -1.90 -21.23
N LEU A 121 -1.43 -3.18 -20.88
CA LEU A 121 -0.72 -3.78 -19.75
C LEU A 121 0.80 -3.63 -19.92
N ASN A 122 1.34 -3.98 -21.09
CA ASN A 122 2.76 -3.81 -21.38
C ASN A 122 3.19 -2.34 -21.26
N TRP A 123 2.39 -1.40 -21.74
CA TRP A 123 2.70 0.02 -21.63
C TRP A 123 2.78 0.50 -20.17
N ILE A 124 1.83 0.12 -19.31
CA ILE A 124 1.87 0.49 -17.89
C ILE A 124 2.99 -0.22 -17.13
N GLU A 125 3.30 -1.48 -17.46
CA GLU A 125 4.42 -2.22 -16.86
C GLU A 125 5.75 -1.53 -17.14
N ASN A 126 5.92 -0.97 -18.35
CA ASN A 126 7.12 -0.19 -18.68
C ASN A 126 7.14 1.18 -18.00
N SER A 127 5.98 1.82 -17.85
CA SER A 127 5.87 3.17 -17.27
C SER A 127 6.01 3.17 -15.74
N ASN A 128 5.47 2.15 -15.07
CA ASN A 128 5.38 2.00 -13.62
C ASN A 128 6.05 0.69 -13.19
N ASN A 129 7.35 0.59 -13.42
CA ASN A 129 8.15 -0.65 -13.33
C ASN A 129 8.86 -0.89 -11.99
N ILE A 130 8.41 -0.24 -10.91
CA ILE A 130 9.02 -0.43 -9.58
C ILE A 130 8.77 -1.85 -9.07
N PHE A 131 9.71 -2.41 -8.31
CA PHE A 131 9.61 -3.76 -7.75
C PHE A 131 9.34 -4.83 -8.84
N PRO A 132 10.33 -5.15 -9.69
CA PRO A 132 10.17 -6.14 -10.76
C PRO A 132 9.72 -7.51 -10.22
N ASP A 133 10.18 -7.86 -9.01
CA ASP A 133 9.93 -9.15 -8.36
C ASP A 133 8.74 -9.13 -7.39
N ILE A 134 7.86 -8.12 -7.47
CA ILE A 134 6.66 -8.07 -6.62
C ILE A 134 5.79 -9.31 -6.86
N ASP A 135 5.28 -9.88 -5.77
CA ASP A 135 4.27 -10.93 -5.81
C ASP A 135 2.99 -10.41 -5.15
N TYR A 136 1.92 -10.28 -5.94
CA TYR A 136 0.60 -9.85 -5.48
C TYR A 136 0.02 -10.74 -4.37
N ARG A 137 0.52 -11.98 -4.23
CA ARG A 137 0.04 -12.93 -3.22
C ARG A 137 0.31 -12.47 -1.80
N VAL A 138 1.23 -11.52 -1.58
CA VAL A 138 1.44 -10.89 -0.25
C VAL A 138 0.15 -10.29 0.33
N TYR A 139 -0.83 -9.95 -0.51
CA TYR A 139 -2.13 -9.42 -0.09
C TYR A 139 -3.15 -10.50 0.28
N GLN A 140 -2.81 -11.79 0.21
CA GLN A 140 -3.68 -12.88 0.60
C GLN A 140 -3.93 -12.88 2.11
N THR A 141 -5.18 -13.12 2.52
CA THR A 141 -5.58 -12.98 3.93
C THR A 141 -4.98 -14.04 4.85
N HIS A 142 -4.53 -15.19 4.33
CA HIS A 142 -3.91 -16.19 5.19
C HIS A 142 -2.55 -15.73 5.75
N HIS A 143 -1.87 -14.78 5.10
CA HIS A 143 -0.69 -14.12 5.69
C HIS A 143 -1.01 -13.28 6.94
N ILE A 144 -2.27 -12.89 7.13
CA ILE A 144 -2.70 -12.14 8.33
C ILE A 144 -2.75 -13.05 9.56
N ALA A 145 -2.97 -14.36 9.37
CA ALA A 145 -2.94 -15.32 10.49
C ALA A 145 -1.52 -15.54 11.05
N ASP A 146 -0.49 -15.21 10.26
CA ASP A 146 0.92 -15.29 10.66
C ASP A 146 1.44 -13.96 11.26
N LEU A 147 0.66 -12.87 11.17
CA LEU A 147 0.97 -11.65 11.90
C LEU A 147 0.67 -11.89 13.37
N PRO A 148 1.57 -11.48 14.27
CA PRO A 148 1.31 -11.66 15.69
C PRO A 148 0.04 -10.85 15.99
N GLY A 149 -0.96 -11.52 16.58
CA GLY A 149 -2.30 -10.99 16.80
C GLY A 149 -2.31 -9.63 17.52
N PRO A 150 -3.49 -9.01 17.74
CA PRO A 150 -3.58 -7.72 18.42
C PRO A 150 -2.67 -7.68 19.66
N LEU A 151 -1.97 -6.56 19.89
CA LEU A 151 -0.93 -6.42 20.93
C LEU A 151 -1.36 -6.96 22.32
N SER A 152 -2.66 -6.96 22.61
CA SER A 152 -3.25 -7.57 23.80
C SER A 152 -2.98 -9.08 23.97
N GLN A 153 -2.74 -9.81 22.88
CA GLN A 153 -2.47 -11.26 22.86
C GLN A 153 -0.97 -11.60 22.89
N GLN A 154 -0.09 -10.62 22.65
CA GLN A 154 1.37 -10.84 22.63
C GLN A 154 2.02 -10.70 24.01
N VAL A 155 1.34 -10.06 24.98
CA VAL A 155 1.87 -9.83 26.34
C VAL A 155 1.92 -11.11 27.18
N THR A 156 1.14 -12.14 26.84
CA THR A 156 1.10 -13.41 27.59
C THR A 156 2.30 -14.33 27.37
N ALA A 157 3.18 -14.07 26.39
CA ALA A 157 4.30 -14.95 26.07
C ALA A 157 5.62 -14.60 26.80
N VAL A 158 5.66 -13.51 27.58
CA VAL A 158 6.88 -13.04 28.28
C VAL A 158 6.76 -13.11 29.80
N GLY A 159 5.68 -13.69 30.32
CA GLY A 159 5.47 -13.96 31.74
C GLY A 159 5.62 -15.44 32.06
N GLY A 160 6.85 -15.95 32.03
CA GLY A 160 7.22 -17.31 32.45
C GLY A 160 8.63 -17.33 33.00
#